data_AF-A0A7X8FDM0-F1
#
_entry.id   AF-A0A7X8FDM0-F1
#
_cell.length_a   1.000
_cell.length_b   1.000
_cell.length_c   1.000
_cell.angle_alpha   90.00
_cell.angle_beta   90.00
_cell.angle_gamma   90.00
#
_symmetry.space_group_name_H-M   'P 1'
#
loop_
_entity.id
_entity.type
_entity.pdbx_description
1 polymer ?
#
loop_
_entity_poly.entity_id
_entity_poly.type
_entity_poly.pdbx_seq_one_letter_code
_entity_poly.pdbx_strand_id
1 'polypeptide(L)'
;MLPVITVGEGIELKRINPIYSIDLKEAFRIKVFFDAGMADCEANYIELIENPENVVLELYWAEENPVKVTTLSFSEIKAIKLSISQLKTLLITIIQNTKVENPV
;
A
#
# COMPACT_ATOMS: atom_id res chain seq x y z
N MET A 1 -12.04 -12.53 -2.24
CA MET A 1 -12.57 -11.46 -1.37
C MET A 1 -11.64 -10.27 -1.54
N LEU A 2 -12.14 -9.05 -1.69
CA LEU A 2 -11.28 -7.87 -1.80
C LEU A 2 -10.66 -7.53 -0.44
N PRO A 3 -9.40 -7.11 -0.38
CA PRO A 3 -8.75 -6.71 0.87
C PRO A 3 -9.40 -5.45 1.43
N VAL A 4 -9.48 -5.35 2.75
CA VAL A 4 -9.96 -4.14 3.41
C VAL A 4 -8.83 -3.11 3.47
N ILE A 5 -9.06 -1.91 2.96
CA ILE A 5 -8.13 -0.78 3.08
C ILE A 5 -8.58 0.11 4.25
N THR A 6 -7.68 0.37 5.19
CA THR A 6 -7.91 1.27 6.33
C THR A 6 -6.93 2.43 6.29
N VAL A 7 -7.42 3.64 6.53
CA VAL A 7 -6.66 4.88 6.43
C VAL A 7 -6.62 5.56 7.80
N GLY A 8 -5.41 5.87 8.27
CA GLY A 8 -5.18 6.62 9.50
C GLY A 8 -5.45 8.12 9.35
N GLU A 9 -5.49 8.81 10.50
CA GLU A 9 -5.68 10.27 10.55
C GLU A 9 -4.61 11.02 9.75
N GLY A 10 -5.01 12.10 9.07
CA GLY A 10 -4.10 12.95 8.31
C GLY A 10 -3.73 12.43 6.91
N ILE A 11 -4.22 11.27 6.50
CA ILE A 11 -4.03 10.74 5.14
C ILE A 11 -5.29 10.99 4.32
N GLU A 12 -5.13 11.71 3.21
CA GLU A 12 -6.21 11.94 2.24
C GLU A 12 -6.15 10.87 1.14
N LEU A 13 -7.03 9.86 1.21
CA LEU A 13 -7.17 8.84 0.18
C LEU A 13 -8.27 9.23 -0.80
N LYS A 14 -7.91 9.55 -2.04
CA LYS A 14 -8.88 9.82 -3.12
C LYS A 14 -9.14 8.52 -3.89
N ARG A 15 -10.41 8.22 -4.19
CA ARG A 15 -10.81 7.01 -4.94
C ARG A 15 -11.46 7.39 -6.26
N ILE A 16 -10.89 6.92 -7.37
CA ILE A 16 -11.46 6.94 -8.72
C ILE A 16 -11.32 5.53 -9.27
N ASN A 17 -12.36 4.71 -9.12
CA ASN A 17 -12.32 3.28 -9.44
C ASN A 17 -11.69 3.03 -10.83
N PRO A 18 -10.61 2.22 -10.96
CA PRO A 18 -10.06 1.26 -9.97
C PRO A 18 -8.92 1.75 -9.06
N ILE A 19 -8.64 3.06 -9.03
CA ILE A 19 -7.44 3.62 -8.41
C ILE A 19 -7.80 4.28 -7.06
N TYR A 20 -6.97 4.03 -6.05
CA TYR A 20 -6.86 4.90 -4.88
C TYR A 20 -5.52 5.63 -4.90
N SER A 21 -5.55 6.95 -4.74
CA SER A 21 -4.38 7.80 -4.81
C SER A 21 -4.17 8.56 -3.50
N ILE A 22 -2.91 8.72 -3.10
CA ILE A 22 -2.49 9.57 -1.98
C ILE A 22 -1.47 10.58 -2.52
N ASP A 23 -1.82 11.86 -2.43
CA ASP A 23 -0.93 12.97 -2.73
C ASP A 23 -0.35 13.51 -1.41
N LEU A 24 0.96 13.31 -1.23
CA LEU A 24 1.68 13.70 -0.02
C LEU A 24 2.18 15.15 -0.09
N LYS A 25 2.07 15.82 -1.24
CA LYS A 25 2.50 17.20 -1.54
C LYS A 25 4.00 17.48 -1.38
N GLU A 26 4.73 16.59 -0.73
CA GLU A 26 6.17 16.64 -0.50
C GLU A 26 6.73 15.21 -0.36
N ALA A 27 8.07 15.07 -0.34
CA ALA A 27 8.71 13.78 -0.19
C ALA A 27 8.49 13.20 1.21
N PHE A 28 7.92 11.98 1.26
CA PHE A 28 7.85 11.15 2.45
C PHE A 28 8.73 9.92 2.29
N ARG A 29 9.28 9.46 3.42
CA ARG A 29 9.79 8.09 3.51
C ARG A 29 8.62 7.13 3.62
N ILE A 30 8.51 6.21 2.67
CA ILE A 30 7.48 5.18 2.62
C ILE A 30 8.09 3.86 3.08
N LYS A 31 7.50 3.29 4.13
CA LYS A 31 7.85 1.96 4.61
C LYS A 31 6.69 1.01 4.38
N VAL A 32 6.91 -0.01 3.56
CA VAL A 32 5.93 -1.06 3.29
C VAL A 32 6.31 -2.31 4.06
N PHE A 33 5.45 -2.75 4.97
CA PHE A 33 5.65 -3.94 5.79
C PHE A 33 4.84 -5.12 5.26
N PHE A 34 5.50 -6.27 5.20
CA PHE A 34 4.96 -7.60 4.89
C PHE A 34 5.33 -8.55 6.03
N ASP A 35 4.68 -9.71 6.14
CA ASP A 35 5.08 -10.71 7.15
C ASP A 35 6.50 -11.21 6.87
N ALA A 36 6.90 -11.27 5.61
CA ALA A 36 8.21 -11.74 5.17
C ALA A 36 9.33 -10.66 5.18
N GLY A 37 9.01 -9.38 5.43
CA GLY A 37 10.02 -8.33 5.41
C GLY A 37 9.50 -6.91 5.23
N MET A 38 10.41 -5.98 4.91
CA MET A 38 10.08 -4.56 4.74
C MET A 38 10.74 -4.00 3.48
N ALA A 39 9.99 -3.18 2.75
CA ALA A 39 10.49 -2.31 1.70
C ALA A 39 10.55 -0.85 2.20
N ASP A 40 11.61 -0.14 1.84
CA ASP A 40 11.85 1.27 2.20
C ASP A 40 12.17 2.05 0.92
N CYS A 41 11.55 3.23 0.76
CA CYS A 41 11.77 4.12 -0.38
C CYS A 41 11.26 5.53 -0.05
N GLU A 42 11.56 6.49 -0.92
CA GLU A 42 11.00 7.84 -0.84
C GLU A 42 10.03 8.08 -2.02
N ALA A 43 8.88 8.70 -1.73
CA ALA A 43 7.85 9.03 -2.70
C ALA A 43 7.05 10.26 -2.23
N ASN A 44 6.44 10.98 -3.17
CA ASN A 44 5.51 12.07 -2.90
C ASN A 44 4.07 11.77 -3.38
N TYR A 45 3.90 10.69 -4.15
CA TYR A 45 2.61 10.27 -4.65
C TYR A 45 2.54 8.74 -4.68
N ILE A 46 1.36 8.20 -4.38
CA ILE A 46 1.13 6.76 -4.20
C ILE A 46 -0.18 6.39 -4.87
N GLU A 47 -0.16 5.29 -5.62
CA GLU A 47 -1.37 4.68 -6.17
C GLU A 47 -1.52 3.22 -5.74
N LEU A 48 -2.74 2.84 -5.43
CA LEU A 48 -3.20 1.47 -5.23
C LEU A 48 -4.22 1.18 -6.33
N ILE A 49 -3.84 0.34 -7.28
CA ILE A 49 -4.64 0.06 -8.48
C ILE A 49 -5.27 -1.33 -8.34
N GLU A 50 -6.60 -1.39 -8.24
CA GLU A 50 -7.35 -2.65 -8.19
C GLU A 50 -7.40 -3.30 -9.58
N ASN A 51 -6.80 -4.48 -9.72
CA ASN A 51 -7.02 -5.38 -10.85
C ASN A 51 -7.98 -6.51 -10.42
N PRO A 52 -8.48 -7.34 -11.37
CA PRO A 52 -9.43 -8.40 -11.04
C PRO A 52 -8.98 -9.37 -9.94
N GLU A 53 -7.67 -9.62 -9.81
CA GLU A 53 -7.11 -10.62 -8.88
C GLU A 53 -6.03 -10.08 -7.93
N ASN A 54 -5.60 -8.84 -8.12
CA ASN A 54 -4.50 -8.26 -7.38
C ASN A 54 -4.68 -6.75 -7.18
N VAL A 55 -3.88 -6.18 -6.29
CA VAL A 55 -3.66 -4.74 -6.20
C VAL A 55 -2.22 -4.45 -6.56
N VAL A 56 -2.01 -3.42 -7.37
CA VAL A 56 -0.68 -2.89 -7.67
C VAL A 56 -0.47 -1.65 -6.84
N LEU A 57 0.58 -1.64 -6.02
CA LEU A 57 1.07 -0.49 -5.29
C LEU A 57 2.17 0.18 -6.11
N GLU A 58 1.91 1.38 -6.60
CA GLU A 58 2.87 2.21 -7.33
C GLU A 58 3.26 3.41 -6.47
N LEU A 59 4.55 3.65 -6.37
CA LEU A 59 5.14 4.74 -5.58
C LEU A 59 5.89 5.64 -6.55
N TYR A 60 5.61 6.94 -6.51
CA TYR A 60 6.14 7.92 -7.45
C TYR A 60 6.90 9.02 -6.70
N TRP A 61 8.04 9.43 -7.28
CA TRP A 61 8.74 10.67 -6.91
C TRP A 61 8.36 11.80 -7.87
N ALA A 62 8.08 11.48 -9.13
CA ALA A 62 7.65 12.41 -10.18
C ALA A 62 6.55 11.75 -11.03
N GLU A 63 5.66 12.56 -11.61
CA GLU A 63 4.37 12.13 -12.17
C GLU A 63 4.45 11.15 -13.36
N GLU A 64 5.62 10.91 -13.95
CA GLU A 64 5.73 10.12 -15.19
C GLU A 64 6.19 8.67 -15.00
N ASN A 65 6.91 8.34 -13.92
CA ASN A 65 7.43 6.98 -13.71
C ASN A 65 7.45 6.57 -12.23
N PRO A 66 6.93 5.37 -11.88
CA PRO A 66 7.00 4.89 -10.52
C PRO A 66 8.44 4.53 -10.15
N VAL A 67 8.90 5.01 -9.00
CA VAL A 67 10.19 4.63 -8.42
C VAL A 67 10.15 3.21 -7.86
N LYS A 68 8.96 2.71 -7.53
CA LYS A 68 8.75 1.34 -7.05
C LYS A 68 7.35 0.87 -7.36
N VAL A 69 7.27 -0.38 -7.84
CA VAL A 69 6.01 -1.07 -8.12
C VAL A 69 6.00 -2.37 -7.34
N THR A 70 4.89 -2.69 -6.69
CA THR A 70 4.69 -3.92 -5.94
C THR A 70 3.31 -4.48 -6.22
N THR A 71 3.23 -5.68 -6.80
CA THR A 71 1.97 -6.38 -7.06
C THR A 71 1.64 -7.33 -5.92
N LEU A 72 0.41 -7.30 -5.43
CA LEU A 72 -0.04 -8.09 -4.30
C LEU A 72 -1.33 -8.83 -4.62
N SER A 73 -1.34 -10.16 -4.49
CA SER A 73 -2.51 -10.99 -4.79
C SER A 73 -3.60 -10.86 -3.73
N PHE A 74 -4.87 -10.77 -4.12
CA PHE A 74 -5.99 -10.81 -3.18
C PHE A 74 -6.12 -12.14 -2.43
N SER A 75 -5.56 -13.23 -2.97
CA SER A 75 -5.49 -14.50 -2.23
C SER A 75 -4.54 -14.45 -1.04
N GLU A 76 -3.57 -13.54 -1.06
CA GLU A 76 -2.50 -13.43 -0.06
C GLU A 76 -2.75 -12.30 0.93
N ILE A 77 -3.54 -11.29 0.57
CA ILE A 77 -3.79 -10.12 1.40
C ILE A 77 -5.14 -10.26 2.13
N LYS A 78 -5.11 -9.98 3.43
CA LYS A 78 -6.30 -9.78 4.25
C LYS A 78 -6.70 -8.30 4.30
N ALA A 79 -5.74 -7.42 4.55
CA ALA A 79 -5.98 -5.99 4.69
C ALA A 79 -4.73 -5.16 4.38
N ILE A 80 -4.94 -3.89 4.02
CA ILE A 80 -3.91 -2.87 3.84
C ILE A 80 -4.21 -1.73 4.83
N LYS A 81 -3.23 -1.39 5.67
CA LYS A 81 -3.33 -0.26 6.60
C LYS A 81 -2.36 0.83 6.23
N LEU A 82 -2.86 2.06 6.16
CA LEU A 82 -2.08 3.26 5.87
C LEU A 82 -2.04 4.11 7.14
N SER A 83 -0.85 4.51 7.60
CA SER A 83 -0.72 5.34 8.80
C SER A 83 0.53 6.22 8.76
N ILE A 84 0.46 7.43 9.33
CA ILE A 84 1.62 8.29 9.52
C ILE A 84 2.20 7.98 10.90
N SER A 85 3.48 7.60 10.95
CA SER A 85 4.13 7.21 12.21
C SER A 85 4.96 8.31 12.84
N GLN A 86 5.52 9.20 12.01
CA GLN A 86 6.42 10.29 12.38
C GLN A 86 6.31 11.40 11.33
N LEU A 87 6.97 12.53 11.56
CA LEU A 87 7.09 13.57 10.53
C LEU A 87 7.61 12.96 9.22
N LYS A 88 6.86 13.13 8.12
CA LYS A 88 7.21 12.68 6.77
C LYS A 88 7.48 11.17 6.62
N THR A 89 6.88 10.32 7.45
CA THR A 89 6.98 8.87 7.30
C THR A 89 5.60 8.23 7.21
N LEU A 90 5.26 7.70 6.04
CA LEU A 90 4.06 6.90 5.81
C LEU A 90 4.39 5.41 5.95
N LEU A 91 3.61 4.71 6.76
CA LEU A 91 3.65 3.26 6.87
C LEU A 91 2.49 2.65 6.08
N ILE A 92 2.82 1.70 5.22
CA ILE A 92 1.88 0.84 4.51
C ILE A 92 2.07 -0.57 5.07
N THR A 93 1.11 -1.06 5.86
CA THR A 93 1.19 -2.41 6.44
C THR A 93 0.27 -3.34 5.68
N ILE A 94 0.85 -4.35 5.04
CA ILE A 94 0.14 -5.41 4.34
C ILE A 94 -0.06 -6.56 5.31
N ILE A 95 -1.31 -6.78 5.74
CA ILE A 95 -1.68 -7.90 6.60
C ILE A 95 -2.03 -9.07 5.68
N GLN A 96 -1.26 -10.14 5.76
CA GLN A 96 -1.47 -11.30 4.91
C GLN A 96 -2.49 -12.27 5.51
N ASN A 97 -3.10 -13.10 4.66
CA ASN A 97 -3.89 -14.23 5.13
C ASN A 97 -2.93 -15.21 5.83
N THR A 98 -3.21 -15.58 7.08
CA THR A 98 -2.53 -16.69 7.73
C THR A 98 -2.72 -17.92 6.84
N LYS A 99 -1.62 -18.58 6.43
CA LYS A 99 -1.74 -19.93 5.89
C LYS A 99 -2.44 -20.75 6.95
N VAL A 100 -3.67 -21.18 6.68
CA VAL A 100 -4.28 -22.24 7.46
C VAL A 100 -3.43 -23.46 7.14
N GLU A 101 -2.46 -23.78 8.01
CA GLU A 101 -1.91 -25.13 8.02
C GLU A 101 -3.10 -26.04 8.24
N ASN A 102 -3.38 -26.91 7.26
CA ASN A 102 -4.43 -27.92 7.38
C ASN A 102 -4.28 -28.58 8.76
N PRO A 103 -5.31 -28.56 9.63
CA PRO A 103 -5.31 -29.45 10.78
C PRO A 103 -5.38 -30.87 10.20
N VAL A 104 -4.27 -31.60 10.34
CA VAL A 104 -4.18 -33.04 10.05
C VAL A 104 -5.12 -33.79 10.97
#